data_AF-A0A376C1H3-F1
#
_entry.id   AF-A0A376C1H3-F1
#
_cell.length_a   1.000
_cell.length_b   1.000
_cell.length_c   1.000
_cell.angle_alpha   90.00
_cell.angle_beta   90.00
_cell.angle_gamma   90.00
#
_symmetry.space_group_name_H-M   'P 1'
#
loop_
_entity.id
_entity.type
_entity.pdbx_description
1 polymer ?
#
loop_
_entity_poly.entity_id
_entity_poly.type
_entity_poly.pdbx_seq_one_letter_code
_entity_poly.pdbx_strand_id
1 'polypeptide(L)'
;MVGNSFGLLWKINSQKFKQLEIDFEKPLNIQKFVSKLTTYGLNQEQAELIVGKEKEKDFDILITELNEKIRQRKLKIENSVGYLVGVYQKKGILTS
;
A
#
# COMPACT_ATOMS: atom_id res chain seq x y z
N MET A 1 -28.41 38.92 -17.37
CA MET A 1 -28.40 37.56 -16.79
C MET A 1 -27.22 36.82 -17.38
N VAL A 2 -26.18 36.57 -16.58
CA VAL A 2 -24.94 35.93 -17.01
C VAL A 2 -25.10 34.43 -16.86
N GLY A 3 -25.17 33.71 -17.97
CA GLY A 3 -25.18 32.24 -17.99
C GLY A 3 -23.78 31.70 -17.77
N ASN A 4 -23.47 31.30 -16.55
CA ASN A 4 -22.25 30.57 -16.24
C ASN A 4 -22.39 29.11 -16.72
N SER A 5 -21.77 28.78 -17.85
CA SER A 5 -21.46 27.40 -18.20
C SER A 5 -20.38 26.89 -17.24
N PHE A 6 -20.79 26.15 -16.22
CA PHE A 6 -19.88 25.37 -15.38
C PHE A 6 -19.23 24.29 -16.23
N GLY A 7 -17.95 24.48 -16.57
CA GLY A 7 -17.13 23.44 -17.19
C GLY A 7 -17.01 22.25 -16.23
N LEU A 8 -17.59 21.12 -16.62
CA LEU A 8 -17.36 19.82 -15.99
C LEU A 8 -15.89 19.44 -16.21
N LEU A 9 -15.07 19.74 -15.20
CA LEU A 9 -13.65 19.40 -15.19
C LEU A 9 -13.52 17.90 -14.90
N TRP A 10 -13.60 17.09 -15.96
CA TRP A 10 -13.38 15.65 -15.89
C TRP A 10 -11.89 15.37 -15.66
N LYS A 11 -11.46 15.34 -14.39
CA LYS A 11 -10.15 14.79 -14.03
C LYS A 11 -10.21 13.28 -14.23
N ILE A 12 -9.90 12.81 -15.44
CA ILE A 12 -9.52 11.42 -15.65
C ILE A 12 -8.34 11.16 -14.70
N ASN A 13 -8.53 10.31 -13.70
CA ASN A 13 -7.44 9.86 -12.84
C ASN A 13 -6.46 9.08 -13.73
N SER A 14 -5.41 9.77 -14.18
CA SER A 14 -4.35 9.25 -15.05
C SER A 14 -3.33 8.42 -14.29
N GLN A 15 -3.66 7.92 -13.09
CA GLN A 15 -2.96 6.80 -12.48
C GLN A 15 -3.14 5.60 -13.41
N LYS A 16 -2.29 5.54 -14.45
CA LYS A 16 -2.01 4.36 -15.24
C LYS A 16 -1.98 3.21 -14.24
N PHE A 17 -2.98 2.34 -14.32
CA PHE A 17 -2.90 1.05 -13.67
C PHE A 17 -1.57 0.47 -14.12
N LYS A 18 -0.55 0.44 -13.25
CA LYS A 18 0.70 -0.25 -13.57
C LYS A 18 0.29 -1.68 -13.82
N GLN A 19 0.33 -2.08 -15.08
CA GLN A 19 0.05 -3.44 -15.46
C GLN A 19 1.08 -4.31 -14.71
N LEU A 20 0.61 -5.38 -14.08
CA LEU A 20 1.49 -6.33 -13.40
C LEU A 20 2.47 -6.88 -14.44
N GLU A 21 3.72 -6.44 -14.37
CA GLU A 21 4.83 -7.03 -15.11
C GLU A 21 5.19 -8.34 -14.40
N ILE A 22 4.96 -9.46 -15.08
CA ILE A 22 5.34 -10.78 -14.58
C ILE A 22 6.81 -10.99 -14.89
N ASP A 23 7.60 -11.09 -13.83
CA ASP A 23 9.01 -11.48 -13.90
C ASP A 23 9.12 -13.00 -13.76
N PHE A 24 9.43 -13.71 -14.84
CA PHE A 24 9.53 -15.17 -14.82
C PHE A 24 10.72 -15.69 -14.00
N GLU A 25 11.69 -14.84 -13.67
CA GLU A 25 12.84 -15.19 -12.83
C GLU A 25 12.49 -15.16 -11.33
N LYS A 26 11.38 -14.50 -10.95
CA LYS A 26 10.93 -14.43 -9.55
C LYS A 26 9.79 -15.41 -9.28
N PRO A 27 9.82 -16.14 -8.15
CA PRO A 27 8.69 -16.95 -7.72
C PRO A 27 7.38 -16.15 -7.68
N LEU A 28 6.29 -16.72 -8.22
CA LEU A 28 5.00 -16.04 -8.35
C LEU A 28 4.44 -15.55 -7.00
N ASN A 29 4.69 -16.29 -5.92
CA ASN A 29 4.28 -15.89 -4.56
C ASN A 29 5.00 -14.62 -4.08
N ILE A 30 6.29 -14.48 -4.38
CA ILE A 30 7.08 -13.29 -4.04
C ILE A 30 6.54 -12.08 -4.81
N GLN A 31 6.28 -12.24 -6.11
CA GLN A 31 5.71 -11.18 -6.95
C GLN A 31 4.32 -10.73 -6.48
N LYS A 32 3.46 -11.70 -6.11
CA LYS A 32 2.14 -11.42 -5.54
C LYS A 32 2.25 -10.65 -4.23
N PHE A 33 3.19 -11.01 -3.36
CA PHE A 33 3.36 -10.30 -2.09
C PHE A 33 3.90 -8.88 -2.30
N VAL A 34 4.86 -8.67 -3.20
CA VAL A 34 5.30 -7.32 -3.61
C VAL A 34 4.14 -6.49 -4.16
N SER A 35 3.33 -7.06 -5.05
CA SER A 35 2.14 -6.39 -5.61
C SER A 35 1.13 -6.01 -4.54
N LYS A 36 0.94 -6.87 -3.55
CA LYS A 36 0.07 -6.59 -2.41
C LYS A 36 0.58 -5.40 -1.61
N LEU A 37 1.86 -5.40 -1.21
CA LEU A 37 2.46 -4.30 -0.45
C LEU A 37 2.39 -2.96 -1.20
N THR A 38 2.63 -2.97 -2.50
CA THR A 38 2.53 -1.76 -3.33
C THR A 38 1.10 -1.25 -3.49
N THR A 39 0.10 -2.14 -3.48
CA THR A 39 -1.33 -1.76 -3.44
C THR A 39 -1.68 -1.03 -2.14
N TYR A 40 -1.00 -1.34 -1.03
CA TYR A 40 -1.12 -0.62 0.24
C TYR A 40 -0.32 0.69 0.28
N GLY A 41 0.30 1.09 -0.83
CA GLY A 41 0.98 2.38 -0.99
C GLY A 41 2.47 2.37 -0.62
N LEU A 42 3.05 1.20 -0.29
CA LEU A 42 4.50 1.06 -0.16
C LEU A 42 5.15 1.17 -1.54
N ASN A 43 6.35 1.76 -1.61
CA ASN A 43 7.09 1.79 -2.87
C ASN A 43 7.73 0.42 -3.17
N GLN A 44 8.22 0.24 -4.40
CA GLN A 44 8.79 -1.02 -4.86
C GLN A 44 9.96 -1.49 -3.97
N GLU A 45 10.88 -0.60 -3.64
CA GLU A 45 12.07 -0.90 -2.83
C GLU A 45 11.67 -1.36 -1.42
N GLN A 46 10.75 -0.65 -0.78
CA GLN A 46 10.20 -1.02 0.53
C GLN A 46 9.52 -2.39 0.48
N ALA A 47 8.72 -2.65 -0.55
CA ALA A 47 8.02 -3.91 -0.72
C ALA A 47 9.01 -5.09 -0.87
N GLU A 48 10.06 -4.93 -1.68
CA GLU A 48 11.10 -5.94 -1.86
C GLU A 48 11.88 -6.22 -0.57
N LEU A 49 12.23 -5.18 0.19
CA LEU A 49 12.89 -5.32 1.49
C LEU A 49 12.02 -6.07 2.51
N ILE A 50 10.71 -5.80 2.53
CA ILE A 50 9.76 -6.48 3.42
C ILE A 50 9.62 -7.95 3.04
N VAL A 51 9.41 -8.26 1.76
CA VAL A 51 9.24 -9.64 1.27
C VAL A 51 10.48 -10.50 1.53
N GLY A 52 11.67 -9.89 1.54
CA GLY A 52 12.92 -10.59 1.88
C GLY A 52 13.08 -10.93 3.37
N LYS A 53 12.30 -10.31 4.28
CA LYS A 53 12.46 -10.43 5.74
C LYS A 53 11.21 -10.90 6.47
N GLU A 54 10.05 -10.88 5.84
CA GLU A 54 8.77 -11.20 6.45
C GLU A 54 7.92 -12.10 5.56
N LYS A 55 7.09 -12.96 6.17
CA LYS A 55 6.13 -13.79 5.45
C LYS A 55 4.85 -13.00 5.20
N GLU A 56 4.20 -13.24 4.05
CA GLU A 56 2.92 -12.60 3.71
C GLU A 56 1.85 -12.76 4.81
N LYS A 57 1.83 -13.91 5.49
CA LYS A 57 0.91 -14.17 6.60
C LYS A 57 1.07 -13.17 7.76
N ASP A 58 2.29 -12.74 8.06
CA ASP A 58 2.55 -11.80 9.15
C ASP A 58 2.06 -10.40 8.79
N PHE A 59 2.17 -10.03 7.51
CA PHE A 59 1.53 -8.82 6.98
C PHE A 59 0.00 -8.90 7.06
N ASP A 60 -0.61 -10.04 6.72
CA ASP A 60 -2.07 -10.23 6.82
C ASP A 60 -2.60 -10.09 8.24
N ILE A 61 -1.85 -10.61 9.22
CA ILE A 61 -2.16 -10.44 10.65
C ILE A 61 -2.09 -8.94 11.00
N LEU A 62 -1.03 -8.24 10.61
CA LEU A 62 -0.89 -6.80 10.85
C LEU A 62 -2.07 -6.00 10.30
N ILE A 63 -2.48 -6.27 9.06
CA ILE A 63 -3.61 -5.58 8.43
C ILE A 63 -4.93 -5.90 9.13
N THR A 64 -5.14 -7.16 9.53
CA THR A 64 -6.34 -7.57 10.28
C THR A 64 -6.42 -6.85 11.62
N GLU A 65 -5.35 -6.85 12.41
CA GLU A 65 -5.29 -6.14 13.69
C GLU A 65 -5.49 -4.62 13.53
N LEU A 66 -4.93 -4.05 12.46
CA LEU A 66 -5.09 -2.63 12.14
C LEU A 66 -6.55 -2.28 11.89
N ASN A 67 -7.20 -3.05 11.01
CA ASN A 67 -8.61 -2.86 10.66
C ASN A 67 -9.52 -3.05 11.88
N GLU A 68 -9.22 -4.01 12.76
CA GLU A 68 -9.97 -4.19 14.01
C GLU A 68 -9.84 -2.99 14.94
N LYS A 69 -8.63 -2.44 15.12
CA LYS A 69 -8.39 -1.24 15.96
C LYS A 69 -9.11 0.00 15.41
N ILE A 70 -9.12 0.18 14.09
CA ILE A 70 -9.87 1.25 13.42
C ILE A 70 -11.38 1.05 13.64
N ARG A 71 -11.90 -0.16 13.41
CA ARG A 71 -13.32 -0.49 13.59
C ARG A 71 -13.80 -0.23 15.01
N GLN A 72 -12.98 -0.58 16.00
CA GLN A 72 -13.26 -0.34 17.42
C GLN A 72 -13.07 1.13 17.82
N ARG A 73 -12.74 2.04 16.89
CA ARG A 73 -12.41 3.45 17.13
C ARG A 73 -11.27 3.65 18.15
N LYS A 74 -10.46 2.62 18.37
CA LYS A 74 -9.29 2.65 19.25
C LYS A 74 -8.11 3.37 18.60
N LEU A 75 -8.16 3.55 17.28
CA LEU A 75 -7.12 4.16 16.50
C LEU A 75 -7.74 4.99 15.37
N LYS A 76 -7.35 6.26 15.26
CA LYS A 76 -7.64 7.09 14.10
C LYS A 76 -6.37 7.18 13.28
N ILE A 77 -6.37 6.60 12.07
CA ILE A 77 -5.26 6.70 11.14
C ILE A 77 -5.64 7.67 10.05
N GLU A 78 -4.88 8.77 9.98
CA GLU A 78 -5.01 9.77 8.93
C GLU A 78 -4.05 9.47 7.76
N ASN A 79 -2.95 8.76 8.02
CA ASN A 79 -1.99 8.30 7.01
C ASN A 79 -1.65 6.81 7.24
N SER A 80 -2.33 5.93 6.52
CA SER A 80 -2.15 4.47 6.60
C SER A 80 -0.78 4.02 6.11
N VAL A 81 -0.28 4.63 5.03
CA VAL A 81 1.04 4.31 4.47
C VAL A 81 2.13 4.65 5.47
N GLY A 82 2.08 5.86 6.06
CA GLY A 82 3.05 6.28 7.08
C GLY A 82 3.02 5.39 8.32
N TYR A 83 1.85 4.91 8.72
CA TYR A 83 1.74 3.94 9.81
C TYR A 83 2.44 2.62 9.47
N LEU A 84 2.19 2.05 8.29
CA LEU A 84 2.85 0.81 7.84
C LEU A 84 4.37 0.97 7.78
N VAL A 85 4.86 2.06 7.18
CA VAL A 85 6.29 2.38 7.13
C VAL A 85 6.88 2.43 8.55
N GLY A 86 6.23 3.13 9.48
CA GLY A 86 6.69 3.22 10.86
C GLY A 86 6.72 1.88 11.60
N VAL A 87 5.76 0.98 11.34
CA VAL A 87 5.79 -0.40 11.88
C VAL A 87 7.02 -1.14 11.38
N TYR A 88 7.32 -1.05 10.09
CA TYR A 88 8.46 -1.74 9.50
C TYR A 88 9.82 -1.13 9.84
N GLN A 89 9.88 0.18 10.09
CA GLN A 89 11.06 0.83 10.67
C GLN A 89 11.31 0.34 12.10
N LYS A 90 10.26 0.23 12.94
CA LYS A 90 10.38 -0.33 14.29
C LYS A 90 10.82 -1.79 14.30
N LYS A 91 10.47 -2.56 13.27
CA LYS A 91 10.95 -3.94 13.05
C LYS A 91 12.41 -4.00 12.55
N GLY A 92 13.05 -2.89 12.20
CA GLY A 92 14.38 -2.85 11.60
C GLY A 92 14.42 -3.39 10.15
N ILE A 93 13.27 -3.51 9.51
CA ILE A 93 13.16 -4.00 8.13
C ILE A 93 13.47 -2.86 7.16
N LEU A 94 12.85 -1.70 7.39
CA LEU A 94 13.07 -0.46 6.65
C LEU A 94 13.97 0.47 7.45
N THR A 95 14.86 1.20 6.77
CA THR A 95 15.63 2.31 7.35
C THR A 95 14.80 3.59 7.35
N SER A 96 14.98 4.39 8.40
CA SER A 96 14.30 5.66 8.65
C SER A 96 14.87 6.83 7.87
#